data_AF-A0A8T4PUD4-F1
#
_entry.id   AF-A0A8T4PUD4-F1
#
_cell.length_a   1.000
_cell.length_b   1.000
_cell.length_c   1.000
_cell.angle_alpha   90.00
_cell.angle_beta   90.00
_cell.angle_gamma   90.00
#
_symmetry.space_group_name_H-M   'P 1'
#
loop_
_entity.id
_entity.type
_entity.pdbx_description
1 polymer ?
#
loop_
_entity_poly.entity_id
_entity_poly.type
_entity_poly.pdbx_seq_one_letter_code
_entity_poly.pdbx_strand_id
1 'polypeptide(L)'
;MKASALALLLMGAMIIAGCQTPELAIQTEPAAPQEISPTAAENEAPSGQTELESIYLGLRQEMNIIREGGEVSPERYQEILLLFEKLSNEGYDATKVRALKETFVRTVKLPDQTPSQEAPAQSCASNRNPVFTSHITDVDKIANVVTPPVIIAGSLKTHSYVETQKQRVPVYAPADMTLVTGAFYTAGPYWLGFEVTCEITLRFAHITEPLQEIKDLFPDTPSQDSRDQQLKGTIAFKAGDLIGYTTGTSQAGNWDFGVYDSGSSNRYAGSAEWGNSWVYTTAVCPYDFFSPELKQVYVGKYNKQVYSSMQRDGPTFCQ
;
A
#
# COMPACT_ATOMS: atom_id res chain seq x y z
N MET A 1 -19.64 44.52 48.77
CA MET A 1 -20.52 45.62 48.31
C MET A 1 -20.17 45.88 46.85
N LYS A 2 -20.97 45.75 45.79
CA LYS A 2 -22.38 45.44 45.45
C LYS A 2 -22.27 44.69 44.08
N ALA A 3 -22.88 43.54 43.78
CA ALA A 3 -24.29 43.17 43.62
C ALA A 3 -25.07 43.93 42.52
N SER A 4 -25.80 43.14 41.71
CA SER A 4 -26.86 43.47 40.70
C SER A 4 -26.41 43.58 39.25
N ALA A 5 -27.14 43.08 38.22
CA ALA A 5 -28.41 42.34 38.10
C ALA A 5 -28.42 41.76 36.65
N LEU A 6 -28.81 40.50 36.41
CA LEU A 6 -30.16 39.99 36.13
C LEU A 6 -30.93 40.78 35.05
N ALA A 7 -31.14 40.16 33.88
CA ALA A 7 -32.29 40.41 33.01
C ALA A 7 -32.72 39.11 32.33
N LEU A 8 -33.94 38.71 32.67
CA LEU A 8 -34.75 37.60 32.18
C LEU A 8 -35.64 38.12 31.03
N LEU A 9 -35.79 37.40 29.93
CA LEU A 9 -36.94 37.48 29.01
C LEU A 9 -36.98 36.19 28.18
N LEU A 10 -37.88 35.24 28.47
CA LEU A 10 -39.31 35.12 28.09
C LEU A 10 -39.54 34.47 26.71
N MET A 11 -40.02 33.22 26.81
CA MET A 11 -41.02 32.49 26.01
C MET A 11 -41.29 32.90 24.56
N GLY A 12 -41.21 31.90 23.69
CA GLY A 12 -41.92 31.84 22.42
C GLY A 12 -42.14 30.38 22.00
N ALA A 13 -43.17 29.74 22.54
CA ALA A 13 -43.71 28.50 22.00
C ALA A 13 -44.61 28.84 20.81
N MET A 14 -44.29 28.32 19.62
CA MET A 14 -45.16 28.42 18.45
C MET A 14 -45.59 27.02 18.03
N ILE A 15 -46.87 26.75 18.26
CA ILE A 15 -47.64 25.61 17.76
C ILE A 15 -47.99 25.93 16.30
N ILE A 16 -47.61 25.06 15.35
CA ILE A 16 -48.27 25.01 14.04
C ILE A 16 -48.73 23.58 13.80
N ALA A 17 -50.03 23.49 13.53
CA ALA A 17 -50.81 22.31 13.29
C ALA A 17 -50.58 21.73 11.88
N GLY A 18 -50.63 20.40 11.81
CA GLY A 18 -51.47 19.63 10.90
C GLY A 18 -51.29 19.80 9.38
N CYS A 19 -50.58 18.86 8.76
CA CYS A 19 -50.99 18.30 7.47
C CYS A 19 -50.94 16.77 7.56
N GLN A 20 -52.13 16.16 7.61
CA GLN A 20 -52.36 14.73 7.48
C GLN A 20 -52.16 14.34 6.02
N THR A 21 -51.25 13.41 5.75
CA THR A 21 -51.17 12.69 4.46
C THR A 21 -52.04 11.44 4.53
N PRO A 22 -52.78 11.11 3.45
CA PRO A 22 -53.72 10.00 3.45
C PRO A 22 -53.02 8.64 3.46
N GLU A 23 -53.47 7.83 4.41
CA GLU A 23 -53.18 6.41 4.59
C GLU A 23 -53.86 5.61 3.48
N LEU A 24 -53.08 5.16 2.50
CA LEU A 24 -53.53 4.22 1.48
C LEU A 24 -53.40 2.81 2.04
N ALA A 25 -54.52 2.30 2.53
CA ALA A 25 -54.69 0.91 2.93
C ALA A 25 -54.47 0.00 1.71
N ILE A 26 -53.39 -0.78 1.71
CA ILE A 26 -53.23 -1.92 0.83
C ILE A 26 -53.83 -3.12 1.54
N GLN A 27 -54.89 -3.66 0.95
CA GLN A 27 -55.53 -4.90 1.35
C GLN A 27 -54.56 -6.07 1.20
N THR A 28 -54.32 -6.77 2.30
CA THR A 28 -53.67 -8.08 2.31
C THR A 28 -54.73 -9.18 2.12
N GLU A 29 -54.76 -9.80 0.95
CA GLU A 29 -55.35 -11.14 0.78
C GLU A 29 -54.23 -12.19 0.77
N PRO A 30 -54.43 -13.36 1.41
CA PRO A 30 -53.42 -14.41 1.49
C PRO A 30 -53.43 -15.25 0.21
N ALA A 31 -52.39 -15.10 -0.61
CA ALA A 31 -52.12 -16.02 -1.70
C ALA A 31 -51.57 -17.35 -1.14
N ALA A 32 -52.19 -18.46 -1.54
CA ALA A 32 -51.76 -19.82 -1.26
C ALA A 32 -50.31 -20.08 -1.72
N PRO A 33 -49.57 -20.99 -1.06
CA PRO A 33 -48.18 -21.26 -1.42
C PRO A 33 -48.14 -22.00 -2.77
N GLN A 34 -47.66 -21.29 -3.80
CA GLN A 34 -47.21 -21.94 -5.02
C GLN A 34 -45.80 -22.47 -4.78
N GLU A 35 -45.64 -23.78 -4.90
CA GLU A 35 -44.34 -24.45 -5.00
C GLU A 35 -43.65 -23.97 -6.28
N ILE A 36 -42.74 -23.00 -6.13
CA ILE A 36 -41.81 -22.62 -7.18
C ILE A 36 -40.54 -23.40 -6.91
N SER A 37 -40.34 -24.45 -7.70
CA SER A 37 -39.12 -25.25 -7.76
C SER A 37 -37.92 -24.33 -8.07
N PRO A 38 -36.86 -24.31 -7.24
CA PRO A 38 -35.65 -23.59 -7.59
C PRO A 38 -34.92 -24.41 -8.66
N THR A 39 -34.99 -23.95 -9.91
CA THR A 39 -33.97 -24.28 -10.90
C THR A 39 -32.71 -23.52 -10.51
N ALA A 40 -31.94 -24.14 -9.62
CA ALA A 40 -30.55 -23.81 -9.39
C ALA A 40 -29.79 -24.03 -10.69
N ALA A 41 -29.47 -22.95 -11.39
CA ALA A 41 -28.23 -22.87 -12.16
C ALA A 41 -27.20 -22.14 -11.31
N GLU A 42 -26.93 -22.70 -10.13
CA GLU A 42 -25.62 -22.55 -9.53
C GLU A 42 -24.65 -23.25 -10.48
N ASN A 43 -23.66 -22.51 -10.99
CA ASN A 43 -22.50 -23.12 -11.61
C ASN A 43 -21.73 -23.84 -10.49
N GLU A 44 -22.18 -25.02 -10.12
CA GLU A 44 -21.42 -25.96 -9.31
C GLU A 44 -20.13 -26.27 -10.08
N ALA A 45 -18.99 -25.90 -9.49
CA ALA A 45 -17.70 -26.38 -9.93
C ALA A 45 -17.73 -27.93 -9.94
N PRO A 46 -17.18 -28.60 -10.96
CA PRO A 46 -17.26 -30.05 -11.05
C PRO A 46 -16.62 -30.69 -9.82
N SER A 47 -17.38 -31.55 -9.15
CA SER A 47 -16.98 -32.29 -7.96
C SER A 47 -15.67 -33.03 -8.21
N GLY A 48 -14.61 -32.65 -7.49
CA GLY A 48 -13.32 -33.34 -7.46
C GLY A 48 -12.11 -32.53 -7.92
N GLN A 49 -12.26 -31.28 -8.38
CA GLN A 49 -11.13 -30.43 -8.76
C GLN A 49 -10.61 -29.61 -7.58
N THR A 50 -9.29 -29.64 -7.37
CA THR A 50 -8.62 -28.74 -6.41
C THR A 50 -8.60 -27.32 -6.96
N GLU A 51 -8.48 -26.32 -6.09
CA GLU A 51 -8.36 -24.91 -6.50
C GLU A 51 -7.24 -24.70 -7.53
N LEU A 52 -6.11 -25.39 -7.35
CA LEU A 52 -4.98 -25.36 -8.28
C LEU A 52 -5.29 -26.00 -9.63
N GLU A 53 -6.04 -27.09 -9.65
CA GLU A 53 -6.51 -27.69 -10.91
C GLU A 53 -7.43 -26.72 -11.67
N SER A 54 -8.32 -26.02 -10.95
CA SER A 54 -9.20 -25.01 -11.53
C SER A 54 -8.42 -23.83 -12.13
N ILE A 55 -7.41 -23.31 -11.42
CA ILE A 55 -6.53 -22.24 -11.92
C ILE A 55 -5.76 -22.71 -13.16
N TYR A 56 -5.19 -23.92 -13.13
CA TYR A 56 -4.47 -24.47 -14.28
C TYR A 56 -5.37 -24.66 -15.50
N LEU A 57 -6.59 -25.16 -15.31
CA LEU A 57 -7.56 -25.33 -16.39
C LEU A 57 -8.02 -23.97 -16.94
N GLY A 58 -8.23 -22.97 -16.08
CA GLY A 58 -8.55 -21.60 -16.49
C GLY A 58 -7.45 -20.98 -17.36
N LEU A 59 -6.19 -21.08 -16.93
CA LEU A 59 -5.04 -20.63 -17.71
C LEU A 59 -4.93 -21.36 -19.06
N ARG A 60 -5.20 -22.67 -19.08
CA ARG A 60 -5.18 -23.46 -20.32
C ARG A 60 -6.31 -23.05 -21.27
N GLN A 61 -7.49 -22.74 -20.75
CA GLN A 61 -8.61 -22.26 -21.55
C GLN A 61 -8.32 -20.88 -22.14
N GLU A 62 -7.76 -19.98 -21.34
CA GLU A 62 -7.33 -18.65 -21.77
C GLU A 62 -6.25 -18.72 -22.85
N MET A 63 -5.30 -19.64 -22.72
CA MET A 63 -4.33 -19.94 -23.77
C MET A 63 -4.96 -20.35 -25.10
N ASN A 64 -6.09 -21.07 -25.08
CA ASN A 64 -6.78 -21.44 -26.32
C ASN A 64 -7.43 -20.21 -26.96
N ILE A 65 -8.05 -19.33 -26.16
CA ILE A 65 -8.65 -18.08 -26.64
C ILE A 65 -7.59 -17.19 -27.30
N ILE A 66 -6.42 -17.05 -26.69
CA ILE A 66 -5.29 -16.29 -27.24
C ILE A 66 -4.82 -16.88 -28.57
N ARG A 67 -4.73 -18.21 -28.68
CA ARG A 67 -4.34 -18.89 -29.92
C ARG A 67 -5.35 -18.71 -31.05
N GLU A 68 -6.62 -18.51 -30.72
CA GLU A 68 -7.70 -18.25 -31.68
C GLU A 68 -7.76 -16.77 -32.12
N GLY A 69 -6.79 -15.95 -31.70
CA GLY A 69 -6.68 -14.54 -32.08
C GLY A 69 -7.15 -13.56 -31.00
N GLY A 70 -7.36 -14.03 -29.76
CA GLY A 70 -7.65 -13.16 -28.62
C GLY A 70 -6.46 -12.26 -28.28
N GLU A 71 -6.71 -10.96 -28.15
CA GLU A 71 -5.73 -10.00 -27.66
C GLU A 71 -5.61 -10.08 -26.14
N VAL A 72 -4.39 -9.92 -25.63
CA VAL A 72 -4.12 -9.85 -24.19
C VAL A 72 -3.60 -8.45 -23.87
N SER A 73 -4.34 -7.70 -23.07
CA SER A 73 -3.88 -6.41 -22.54
C SER A 73 -2.62 -6.61 -21.67
N PRO A 74 -1.73 -5.61 -21.56
CA PRO A 74 -0.55 -5.69 -20.68
C PRO A 74 -0.88 -6.07 -19.23
N GLU A 75 -1.99 -5.59 -18.68
CA GLU A 75 -2.43 -5.87 -17.31
C GLU A 75 -2.79 -7.34 -17.17
N ARG A 76 -3.60 -7.84 -18.10
CA ARG A 76 -3.97 -9.26 -18.18
C ARG A 76 -2.78 -10.18 -18.38
N TYR A 77 -1.76 -9.72 -19.11
CA TYR A 77 -0.52 -10.47 -19.28
C TYR A 77 0.20 -10.69 -17.94
N GLN A 78 0.27 -9.66 -17.10
CA GLN A 78 0.87 -9.76 -15.77
C GLN A 78 0.04 -10.62 -14.82
N GLU A 79 -1.28 -10.52 -14.85
CA GLU A 79 -2.17 -11.38 -14.05
C GLU A 79 -1.96 -12.86 -14.36
N ILE A 80 -1.84 -13.21 -15.64
CA ILE A 80 -1.58 -14.59 -16.07
C ILE A 80 -0.21 -15.08 -15.57
N LEU A 81 0.82 -14.23 -15.57
CA LEU A 81 2.13 -14.57 -15.00
C LEU A 81 2.06 -14.87 -13.50
N LEU A 82 1.29 -14.08 -12.74
CA LEU A 82 1.07 -14.30 -11.30
C LEU A 82 0.32 -15.61 -11.02
N LEU A 83 -0.63 -15.99 -11.88
CA LEU A 83 -1.33 -17.28 -11.76
C LEU A 83 -0.39 -18.47 -12.04
N PHE A 84 0.55 -18.36 -12.99
CA PHE A 84 1.59 -19.37 -13.17
C PHE A 84 2.49 -19.50 -11.93
N GLU A 85 2.84 -18.40 -11.30
CA GLU A 85 3.62 -18.39 -10.06
C GLU A 85 2.85 -19.00 -8.89
N LYS A 86 1.54 -18.70 -8.76
CA LYS A 86 0.67 -19.34 -7.77
C LYS A 86 0.66 -20.86 -7.92
N LEU A 87 0.49 -21.37 -9.14
CA LEU A 87 0.53 -22.82 -9.40
C LEU A 87 1.88 -23.45 -9.04
N SER A 88 3.00 -22.79 -9.36
CA SER A 88 4.34 -23.27 -9.00
C SER A 88 4.56 -23.29 -7.48
N ASN A 89 4.14 -22.24 -6.78
CA ASN A 89 4.40 -22.06 -5.35
C ASN A 89 3.52 -22.97 -4.49
N GLU A 90 2.30 -23.26 -4.93
CA GLU A 90 1.37 -24.13 -4.21
C GLU A 90 1.51 -25.62 -4.58
N GLY A 91 2.60 -25.98 -5.27
CA GLY A 91 2.99 -27.37 -5.49
C GLY A 91 2.20 -28.09 -6.58
N TYR A 92 1.59 -27.35 -7.52
CA TYR A 92 1.02 -27.94 -8.73
C TYR A 92 2.14 -28.51 -9.62
N ASP A 93 1.79 -29.41 -10.55
CA ASP A 93 2.76 -30.13 -11.38
C ASP A 93 3.68 -29.15 -12.16
N ALA A 94 4.94 -29.07 -11.73
CA ALA A 94 5.92 -28.12 -12.27
C ALA A 94 6.20 -28.32 -13.77
N THR A 95 6.05 -29.55 -14.28
CA THR A 95 6.23 -29.83 -15.71
C THR A 95 5.09 -29.24 -16.51
N LYS A 96 3.85 -29.38 -16.04
CA LYS A 96 2.66 -28.79 -16.65
C LYS A 96 2.71 -27.26 -16.62
N VAL A 97 3.06 -26.67 -15.47
CA VAL A 97 3.13 -25.20 -15.32
C VAL A 97 4.19 -24.61 -16.25
N ARG A 98 5.40 -25.20 -16.28
CA ARG A 98 6.49 -24.75 -17.15
C ARG A 98 6.11 -24.80 -18.62
N ALA A 99 5.55 -25.93 -19.08
CA ALA A 99 5.15 -26.08 -20.48
C ALA A 99 4.07 -25.06 -20.89
N LEU A 100 3.09 -24.81 -20.02
CA LEU A 100 2.02 -23.87 -20.29
C LEU A 100 2.53 -22.41 -20.29
N LYS A 101 3.40 -22.04 -19.34
CA LYS A 101 4.03 -20.71 -19.26
C LYS A 101 4.92 -20.42 -20.47
N GLU A 102 5.75 -21.37 -20.90
CA GLU A 102 6.57 -21.23 -22.11
C GLU A 102 5.71 -21.03 -23.36
N THR A 103 4.58 -21.72 -23.44
CA THR A 103 3.62 -21.57 -24.55
C THR A 103 2.96 -20.19 -24.52
N PHE A 104 2.56 -19.70 -23.34
CA PHE A 104 1.97 -18.37 -23.16
C PHE A 104 2.90 -17.26 -23.64
N VAL A 105 4.15 -17.25 -23.16
CA VAL A 105 5.15 -16.23 -23.52
C VAL A 105 5.45 -16.22 -25.03
N ARG A 106 5.41 -17.38 -25.70
CA ARG A 106 5.61 -17.47 -27.16
C ARG A 106 4.38 -17.04 -27.97
N THR A 107 3.19 -17.20 -27.42
CA THR A 107 1.93 -17.02 -28.16
C THR A 107 1.44 -15.58 -28.08
N VAL A 108 1.57 -14.93 -26.91
CA VAL A 108 1.12 -13.55 -26.75
C VAL A 108 2.12 -12.62 -27.44
N LYS A 109 1.70 -12.07 -28.58
CA LYS A 109 2.33 -10.91 -29.20
C LYS A 109 1.70 -9.67 -28.55
N LEU A 110 2.35 -9.12 -27.53
CA LEU A 110 1.97 -7.80 -27.04
C LEU A 110 2.09 -6.82 -28.22
N PRO A 111 1.13 -5.89 -28.41
CA PRO A 111 1.20 -4.91 -29.48
C PRO A 111 2.55 -4.19 -29.41
N ASP A 112 3.19 -4.06 -30.57
CA ASP A 112 4.50 -3.45 -30.75
C ASP A 112 4.62 -2.25 -29.83
N GLN A 113 5.64 -2.31 -28.96
CA GLN A 113 6.17 -1.12 -28.31
C GLN A 113 6.70 -0.22 -29.43
N THR A 114 5.80 0.52 -30.08
CA THR A 114 6.14 1.75 -30.76
C THR A 114 6.95 2.53 -29.72
N PRO A 115 8.17 2.99 -30.04
CA PRO A 115 9.05 3.63 -29.08
C PRO A 115 8.40 4.93 -28.60
N SER A 116 7.50 4.80 -27.64
CA SER A 116 7.14 5.85 -26.71
C SER A 116 8.43 6.12 -25.98
N GLN A 117 9.05 7.24 -26.39
CA GLN A 117 10.17 7.91 -25.75
C GLN A 117 10.97 7.00 -24.83
N GLU A 118 12.14 6.55 -25.32
CA GLU A 118 13.32 6.25 -24.51
C GLU A 118 13.02 6.51 -23.04
N ALA A 119 12.64 5.47 -22.28
CA ALA A 119 12.45 5.57 -20.84
C ALA A 119 13.65 6.38 -20.37
N PRO A 120 13.45 7.56 -19.72
CA PRO A 120 14.53 8.50 -19.52
C PRO A 120 15.68 7.70 -18.93
N ALA A 121 16.80 7.65 -19.66
CA ALA A 121 17.96 6.86 -19.29
C ALA A 121 18.14 6.99 -17.79
N GLN A 122 18.13 5.86 -17.07
CA GLN A 122 18.03 5.80 -15.62
C GLN A 122 18.85 6.93 -14.98
N SER A 123 18.14 8.00 -14.58
CA SER A 123 18.76 9.31 -14.36
C SER A 123 19.30 9.48 -12.96
N CYS A 124 19.16 8.45 -12.13
CA CYS A 124 19.74 8.42 -10.80
C CYS A 124 21.27 8.35 -10.87
N ALA A 125 21.91 9.03 -9.93
CA ALA A 125 23.32 8.78 -9.66
C ALA A 125 23.45 7.49 -8.86
N SER A 126 24.41 6.63 -9.24
CA SER A 126 24.80 5.48 -8.42
C SER A 126 25.52 5.96 -7.17
N ASN A 127 25.00 5.60 -6.01
CA ASN A 127 25.61 5.83 -4.71
C ASN A 127 24.85 5.01 -3.66
N ARG A 128 25.52 4.04 -3.04
CA ARG A 128 24.92 3.22 -1.97
C ARG A 128 24.93 3.88 -0.59
N ASN A 129 25.63 5.00 -0.44
CA ASN A 129 25.75 5.72 0.83
C ASN A 129 25.42 7.22 0.66
N PRO A 130 24.22 7.58 0.16
CA PRO A 130 23.77 8.96 0.19
C PRO A 130 23.66 9.45 1.63
N VAL A 131 23.88 10.75 1.85
CA VAL A 131 23.75 11.36 3.18
C VAL A 131 22.45 12.16 3.24
N PHE A 132 21.59 11.79 4.18
CA PHE A 132 20.36 12.50 4.51
C PHE A 132 20.72 13.70 5.40
N THR A 133 20.47 14.89 4.89
CA THR A 133 20.90 16.17 5.48
C THR A 133 19.75 16.99 6.04
N SER A 134 18.51 16.49 5.92
CA SER A 134 17.30 17.11 6.45
C SER A 134 16.48 16.12 7.27
N HIS A 135 15.76 16.62 8.28
CA HIS A 135 14.84 15.80 9.06
C HIS A 135 13.63 15.37 8.22
N ILE A 136 13.07 14.19 8.50
CA ILE A 136 11.85 13.70 7.83
C ILE A 136 10.55 14.31 8.38
N THR A 137 10.61 15.00 9.53
CA THR A 137 9.49 15.68 10.20
C THR A 137 10.04 16.60 11.30
N ASP A 138 9.19 17.42 11.91
CA ASP A 138 9.50 18.16 13.14
C ASP A 138 9.89 17.19 14.28
N VAL A 139 11.16 17.14 14.66
CA VAL A 139 11.69 16.16 15.63
C VAL A 139 11.15 16.30 17.05
N ASP A 140 10.72 17.51 17.42
CA ASP A 140 10.12 17.79 18.73
C ASP A 140 8.74 17.14 18.88
N LYS A 141 8.08 16.82 17.76
CA LYS A 141 6.78 16.13 17.74
C LYS A 141 6.92 14.60 17.72
N ILE A 142 8.15 14.09 17.58
CA ILE A 142 8.40 12.65 17.66
C ILE A 142 8.42 12.24 19.14
N ALA A 143 7.43 11.45 19.53
CA ALA A 143 7.35 10.85 20.85
C ALA A 143 8.37 9.72 21.00
N ASN A 144 8.42 8.82 20.02
CA ASN A 144 9.42 7.76 19.94
C ASN A 144 9.52 7.20 18.51
N VAL A 145 10.52 6.36 18.31
CA VAL A 145 10.79 5.66 17.05
C VAL A 145 10.90 4.16 17.33
N VAL A 146 10.08 3.35 16.67
CA VAL A 146 10.27 1.91 16.66
C VAL A 146 11.17 1.53 15.49
N THR A 147 12.36 1.03 15.79
CA THR A 147 13.33 0.60 14.77
C THR A 147 12.93 -0.74 14.12
N PRO A 148 13.25 -0.98 12.84
CA PRO A 148 12.98 -2.27 12.20
C PRO A 148 14.03 -3.34 12.59
N PRO A 149 13.73 -4.63 12.34
CA PRO A 149 12.42 -5.14 11.95
C PRO A 149 11.58 -5.55 13.18
N VAL A 150 10.27 -5.60 12.99
CA VAL A 150 9.30 -6.09 13.97
C VAL A 150 8.25 -6.96 13.32
N ILE A 151 7.63 -7.85 14.10
CA ILE A 151 6.46 -8.64 13.72
C ILE A 151 5.24 -8.03 14.39
N ILE A 152 4.20 -7.76 13.61
CA ILE A 152 2.91 -7.26 14.09
C ILE A 152 1.81 -8.15 13.53
N ALA A 153 1.03 -8.77 14.41
CA ALA A 153 -0.02 -9.71 14.03
C ALA A 153 0.46 -10.78 13.02
N GLY A 154 1.67 -11.31 13.21
CA GLY A 154 2.28 -12.32 12.33
C GLY A 154 2.93 -11.79 11.05
N SER A 155 2.78 -10.50 10.73
CA SER A 155 3.39 -9.90 9.53
C SER A 155 4.72 -9.22 9.86
N LEU A 156 5.76 -9.56 9.08
CA LEU A 156 7.07 -8.90 9.13
C LEU A 156 6.99 -7.46 8.61
N LYS A 157 7.52 -6.54 9.40
CA LYS A 157 7.62 -5.12 9.11
C LYS A 157 9.07 -4.71 9.14
N THR A 158 9.60 -4.38 7.97
CA THR A 158 11.02 -4.02 7.77
C THR A 158 11.28 -2.52 7.71
N HIS A 159 10.27 -1.70 7.96
CA HIS A 159 10.36 -0.24 8.10
C HIS A 159 10.26 0.18 9.57
N SER A 160 10.66 1.43 9.85
CA SER A 160 10.50 2.07 11.14
C SER A 160 9.10 2.67 11.30
N TYR A 161 8.60 2.73 12.54
CA TYR A 161 7.43 3.54 12.89
C TYR A 161 7.85 4.82 13.60
N VAL A 162 7.39 5.97 13.10
CA VAL A 162 7.59 7.28 13.71
C VAL A 162 6.32 7.66 14.48
N GLU A 163 6.42 7.69 15.80
CA GLU A 163 5.27 7.92 16.69
C GLU A 163 5.10 9.41 16.97
N THR A 164 3.95 9.96 16.59
CA THR A 164 3.62 11.39 16.77
C THR A 164 2.38 11.60 17.62
N GLN A 165 1.84 10.54 18.23
CA GLN A 165 0.62 10.58 19.05
C GLN A 165 -0.57 11.22 18.32
N LYS A 166 -0.73 10.91 17.02
CA LYS A 166 -1.78 11.47 16.14
C LYS A 166 -1.68 12.98 15.91
N GLN A 167 -0.60 13.63 16.33
CA GLN A 167 -0.38 15.02 15.97
C GLN A 167 -0.21 15.13 14.46
N ARG A 168 -0.78 16.18 13.86
CA ARG A 168 -0.52 16.51 12.47
C ARG A 168 0.90 17.06 12.36
N VAL A 169 1.76 16.33 11.66
CA VAL A 169 3.17 16.70 11.45
C VAL A 169 3.49 16.89 9.96
N PRO A 170 4.40 17.79 9.61
CA PRO A 170 4.91 17.89 8.24
C PRO A 170 5.83 16.70 7.94
N VAL A 171 5.85 16.28 6.67
CA VAL A 171 6.79 15.27 6.17
C VAL A 171 7.68 15.93 5.13
N TYR A 172 8.99 15.83 5.33
CA TYR A 172 9.99 16.45 4.46
C TYR A 172 10.88 15.43 3.76
N ALA A 173 11.46 15.83 2.65
CA ALA A 173 12.50 15.08 1.96
C ALA A 173 13.82 15.11 2.76
N PRO A 174 14.38 13.97 3.18
CA PRO A 174 15.63 13.97 3.95
C PRO A 174 16.88 14.17 3.07
N ALA A 175 16.76 13.94 1.77
CA ALA A 175 17.78 14.11 0.75
C ALA A 175 17.12 14.52 -0.58
N ASP A 176 17.94 14.86 -1.57
CA ASP A 176 17.47 14.95 -2.95
C ASP A 176 16.93 13.58 -3.38
N MET A 177 15.70 13.55 -3.90
CA MET A 177 15.03 12.30 -4.29
C MET A 177 13.91 12.55 -5.28
N THR A 178 13.48 11.49 -5.99
CA THR A 178 12.41 11.56 -6.98
C THR A 178 11.29 10.61 -6.60
N LEU A 179 10.05 11.10 -6.53
CA LEU A 179 8.88 10.25 -6.39
C LEU A 179 8.65 9.46 -7.68
N VAL A 180 8.73 8.13 -7.61
CA VAL A 180 8.67 7.25 -8.79
C VAL A 180 7.55 6.21 -8.72
N THR A 181 7.06 5.92 -7.52
CA THR A 181 5.99 4.95 -7.28
C THR A 181 5.18 5.37 -6.05
N GLY A 182 3.98 4.84 -5.92
CA GLY A 182 3.18 5.05 -4.74
C GLY A 182 1.94 4.18 -4.74
N ALA A 183 1.13 4.26 -3.70
CA ALA A 183 -0.19 3.68 -3.68
C ALA A 183 -1.16 4.60 -2.95
N PHE A 184 -2.35 4.72 -3.52
CA PHE A 184 -3.48 5.44 -2.96
C PHE A 184 -4.62 4.44 -2.71
N TYR A 185 -4.98 4.25 -1.44
CA TYR A 185 -6.01 3.29 -1.03
C TYR A 185 -7.37 3.96 -0.81
N THR A 186 -8.42 3.17 -0.97
CA THR A 186 -9.78 3.63 -0.66
C THR A 186 -9.85 3.94 0.83
N ALA A 187 -10.19 5.18 1.19
CA ALA A 187 -10.15 5.79 2.54
C ALA A 187 -8.78 6.26 3.07
N GLY A 188 -7.72 6.23 2.23
CA GLY A 188 -6.36 6.59 2.64
C GLY A 188 -5.77 5.61 3.66
N PRO A 189 -4.50 5.77 4.03
CA PRO A 189 -3.55 6.82 3.64
C PRO A 189 -2.69 6.48 2.41
N TYR A 190 -1.90 7.46 1.93
CA TYR A 190 -0.95 7.27 0.84
C TYR A 190 0.30 6.53 1.30
N TRP A 191 0.85 5.74 0.39
CA TRP A 191 2.20 5.22 0.42
C TRP A 191 2.98 5.83 -0.75
N LEU A 192 4.20 6.30 -0.50
CA LEU A 192 5.04 7.04 -1.43
C LEU A 192 6.43 6.39 -1.48
N GLY A 193 6.89 6.03 -2.68
CA GLY A 193 8.21 5.44 -2.91
C GLY A 193 9.09 6.33 -3.76
N PHE A 194 10.25 6.67 -3.21
CA PHE A 194 11.20 7.61 -3.77
C PHE A 194 12.50 6.90 -4.16
N GLU A 195 13.00 7.23 -5.35
CA GLU A 195 14.37 6.93 -5.76
C GLU A 195 15.27 8.04 -5.20
N VAL A 196 16.20 7.68 -4.30
CA VAL A 196 17.23 8.60 -3.79
C VAL A 196 18.49 8.49 -4.65
N THR A 197 18.87 7.26 -4.94
CA THR A 197 19.97 6.86 -5.83
C THR A 197 19.52 5.59 -6.57
N CYS A 198 20.33 5.08 -7.50
CA CYS A 198 19.97 3.86 -8.22
C CYS A 198 19.84 2.62 -7.31
N GLU A 199 20.50 2.65 -6.15
CA GLU A 199 20.49 1.56 -5.19
C GLU A 199 19.56 1.81 -4.01
N ILE A 200 19.31 3.09 -3.67
CA ILE A 200 18.59 3.47 -2.47
C ILE A 200 17.17 3.92 -2.80
N THR A 201 16.21 3.11 -2.35
CA THR A 201 14.79 3.46 -2.33
C THR A 201 14.37 3.85 -0.92
N LEU A 202 13.70 5.01 -0.80
CA LEU A 202 13.04 5.45 0.43
C LEU A 202 11.54 5.25 0.30
N ARG A 203 10.88 4.76 1.36
CA ARG A 203 9.42 4.64 1.41
C ARG A 203 8.87 5.40 2.61
N PHE A 204 7.86 6.21 2.35
CA PHE A 204 6.97 6.76 3.37
C PHE A 204 5.59 6.13 3.24
N ALA A 205 5.04 5.60 4.32
CA ALA A 205 3.65 5.13 4.34
C ALA A 205 2.85 5.88 5.38
N HIS A 206 1.54 5.73 5.29
CA HIS A 206 0.61 6.40 6.15
C HIS A 206 0.69 7.93 6.06
N ILE A 207 0.83 8.47 4.84
CA ILE A 207 0.75 9.91 4.58
C ILE A 207 -0.72 10.28 4.34
N THR A 208 -1.31 11.09 5.22
CA THR A 208 -2.74 11.43 5.15
C THR A 208 -3.04 12.63 4.25
N GLU A 209 -2.09 13.55 4.12
CA GLU A 209 -2.27 14.80 3.37
C GLU A 209 -1.03 15.11 2.50
N PRO A 210 -0.75 14.33 1.43
CA PRO A 210 0.28 14.71 0.47
C PRO A 210 -0.02 16.07 -0.18
N LEU A 211 1.01 16.75 -0.70
CA LEU A 211 0.83 17.93 -1.55
C LEU A 211 -0.04 17.60 -2.76
N GLN A 212 -0.76 18.62 -3.27
CA GLN A 212 -1.70 18.41 -4.38
C GLN A 212 -1.00 17.89 -5.63
N GLU A 213 0.18 18.40 -5.96
CA GLU A 213 0.99 17.92 -7.09
C GLU A 213 1.32 16.42 -7.00
N ILE A 214 1.52 15.88 -5.80
CA ILE A 214 1.70 14.44 -5.59
C ILE A 214 0.40 13.70 -5.87
N LYS A 215 -0.73 14.20 -5.33
CA LYS A 215 -2.06 13.59 -5.55
C LYS A 215 -2.41 13.54 -7.04
N ASP A 216 -2.05 14.58 -7.79
CA ASP A 216 -2.32 14.69 -9.21
C ASP A 216 -1.57 13.64 -10.04
N LEU A 217 -0.50 13.03 -9.50
CA LEU A 217 0.20 11.90 -10.13
C LEU A 217 -0.57 10.57 -10.02
N PHE A 218 -1.44 10.42 -9.04
CA PHE A 218 -2.17 9.18 -8.82
C PHE A 218 -3.36 9.05 -9.79
N PRO A 219 -3.80 7.81 -10.08
CA PRO A 219 -5.10 7.59 -10.70
C PRO A 219 -6.22 8.20 -9.86
N ASP A 220 -7.26 8.70 -10.53
CA ASP A 220 -8.37 9.39 -9.86
C ASP A 220 -9.23 8.44 -9.01
N THR A 221 -9.11 7.12 -9.27
CA THR A 221 -9.80 6.08 -8.52
C THR A 221 -8.81 5.41 -7.56
N PRO A 222 -9.09 5.39 -6.24
CA PRO A 222 -8.24 4.68 -5.29
C PRO A 222 -8.23 3.18 -5.57
N SER A 223 -7.09 2.54 -5.30
CA SER A 223 -6.96 1.08 -5.36
C SER A 223 -7.68 0.42 -4.18
N GLN A 224 -8.19 -0.79 -4.42
CA GLN A 224 -8.63 -1.72 -3.36
C GLN A 224 -7.51 -2.66 -2.91
N ASP A 225 -6.36 -2.63 -3.58
CA ASP A 225 -5.19 -3.46 -3.34
C ASP A 225 -4.00 -2.61 -2.84
N SER A 226 -3.21 -3.22 -1.96
CA SER A 226 -1.99 -2.73 -1.31
C SER A 226 -0.75 -2.62 -2.20
N ARG A 227 -0.82 -3.08 -3.45
CA ARG A 227 0.31 -3.05 -4.40
C ARG A 227 0.62 -1.65 -4.92
N ASP A 228 1.88 -1.44 -5.26
CA ASP A 228 2.41 -0.26 -5.94
C ASP A 228 1.59 0.05 -7.20
N GLN A 229 1.28 1.33 -7.41
CA GLN A 229 0.60 1.86 -8.59
C GLN A 229 1.59 2.62 -9.45
N GLN A 230 1.44 2.48 -10.76
CA GLN A 230 2.17 3.33 -11.69
C GLN A 230 1.62 4.77 -11.61
N LEU A 231 2.52 5.72 -11.37
CA LEU A 231 2.20 7.14 -11.34
C LEU A 231 2.14 7.70 -12.77
N LYS A 232 1.33 8.76 -12.97
CA LYS A 232 1.22 9.50 -14.24
C LYS A 232 2.52 10.23 -14.63
N GLY A 233 3.46 10.36 -13.69
CA GLY A 233 4.75 11.02 -13.87
C GLY A 233 5.60 10.92 -12.60
N THR A 234 6.68 11.70 -12.55
CA THR A 234 7.59 11.79 -11.39
C THR A 234 7.70 13.23 -10.89
N ILE A 235 8.08 13.41 -9.63
CA ILE A 235 8.35 14.73 -9.03
C ILE A 235 9.68 14.65 -8.28
N ALA A 236 10.58 15.59 -8.54
CA ALA A 236 11.85 15.72 -7.85
C ALA A 236 11.71 16.65 -6.63
N PHE A 237 12.31 16.25 -5.52
CA PHE A 237 12.39 17.01 -4.27
C PHE A 237 13.86 17.26 -3.94
N LYS A 238 14.14 18.43 -3.37
CA LYS A 238 15.40 18.74 -2.69
C LYS A 238 15.33 18.39 -1.22
N ALA A 239 16.49 18.12 -0.62
CA ALA A 239 16.57 17.94 0.82
C ALA A 239 15.93 19.14 1.55
N GLY A 240 14.98 18.85 2.44
CA GLY A 240 14.22 19.83 3.22
C GLY A 240 12.88 20.24 2.59
N ASP A 241 12.60 19.85 1.34
CA ASP A 241 11.33 20.17 0.70
C ASP A 241 10.15 19.47 1.41
N LEU A 242 9.03 20.17 1.49
CA LEU A 242 7.79 19.64 2.04
C LEU A 242 7.15 18.65 1.06
N ILE A 243 6.78 17.47 1.54
CA ILE A 243 6.08 16.42 0.77
C ILE A 243 4.59 16.43 1.10
N GLY A 244 4.24 16.85 2.31
CA GLY A 244 2.87 16.93 2.79
C GLY A 244 2.81 16.85 4.30
N TYR A 245 1.68 16.37 4.81
CA TYR A 245 1.46 16.20 6.23
C TYR A 245 0.88 14.82 6.53
N THR A 246 1.07 14.38 7.78
CA THR A 246 0.46 13.16 8.26
C THR A 246 0.00 13.26 9.71
N THR A 247 -1.09 12.57 10.04
CA THR A 247 -1.46 12.19 11.42
C THR A 247 -1.13 10.72 11.73
N GLY A 248 -0.54 10.01 10.78
CA GLY A 248 -0.27 8.58 10.83
C GLY A 248 -1.53 7.70 10.69
N THR A 249 -1.40 6.45 11.11
CA THR A 249 -2.49 5.48 11.16
C THR A 249 -3.65 5.98 12.04
N SER A 250 -4.88 5.66 11.67
CA SER A 250 -6.06 6.04 12.47
C SER A 250 -6.03 5.46 13.88
N GLN A 251 -5.49 4.23 14.03
CA GLN A 251 -5.42 3.53 15.30
C GLN A 251 -4.29 4.06 16.20
N ALA A 252 -3.04 4.06 15.73
CA ALA A 252 -1.86 4.36 16.56
C ALA A 252 -1.32 5.79 16.38
N GLY A 253 -1.55 6.44 15.24
CA GLY A 253 -1.01 7.77 14.97
C GLY A 253 0.47 7.78 14.60
N ASN A 254 0.96 6.64 14.14
CA ASN A 254 2.31 6.45 13.64
C ASN A 254 2.33 6.35 12.13
N TRP A 255 3.48 6.60 11.54
CA TRP A 255 3.67 6.51 10.11
C TRP A 255 5.01 5.86 9.79
N ASP A 256 5.11 5.34 8.57
CA ASP A 256 6.17 4.39 8.24
C ASP A 256 7.31 5.11 7.54
N PHE A 257 8.53 4.76 7.93
CA PHE A 257 9.75 5.22 7.30
C PHE A 257 10.68 4.03 7.03
N GLY A 258 10.81 3.67 5.76
CA GLY A 258 11.66 2.56 5.31
C GLY A 258 12.73 3.03 4.33
N VAL A 259 13.91 2.42 4.40
CA VAL A 259 14.97 2.57 3.41
C VAL A 259 15.45 1.18 3.00
N TYR A 260 15.68 1.03 1.70
CA TYR A 260 16.00 -0.22 1.06
C TYR A 260 17.20 -0.02 0.14
N ASP A 261 18.23 -0.85 0.33
CA ASP A 261 19.45 -0.83 -0.47
C ASP A 261 19.49 -2.09 -1.33
N SER A 262 19.28 -1.94 -2.63
CA SER A 262 19.22 -3.06 -3.58
C SER A 262 20.53 -3.84 -3.70
N GLY A 263 21.66 -3.25 -3.27
CA GLY A 263 22.93 -3.94 -3.17
C GLY A 263 23.13 -4.66 -1.83
N SER A 264 22.18 -4.55 -0.89
CA SER A 264 22.20 -5.27 0.39
C SER A 264 21.44 -6.58 0.28
N SER A 265 21.86 -7.55 1.07
CA SER A 265 21.16 -8.81 1.28
C SER A 265 21.15 -9.06 2.77
N ASN A 266 20.01 -8.80 3.40
CA ASN A 266 19.85 -8.97 4.83
C ASN A 266 19.49 -10.44 5.16
N ARG A 267 19.32 -10.73 6.45
CA ARG A 267 19.03 -12.09 6.95
C ARG A 267 17.77 -12.74 6.36
N TYR A 268 16.85 -11.99 5.77
CA TYR A 268 15.62 -12.52 5.19
C TYR A 268 15.81 -13.02 3.76
N ALA A 269 16.93 -12.73 3.10
CA ALA A 269 17.19 -13.15 1.73
C ALA A 269 17.16 -14.67 1.51
N GLY A 270 17.52 -15.46 2.54
CA GLY A 270 17.44 -16.92 2.52
C GLY A 270 16.14 -17.50 3.09
N SER A 271 15.18 -16.66 3.50
CA SER A 271 13.92 -17.12 4.10
C SER A 271 12.99 -17.69 3.02
N ALA A 272 12.43 -18.88 3.23
CA ALA A 272 11.39 -19.41 2.34
C ALA A 272 10.11 -18.55 2.36
N GLU A 273 9.83 -17.90 3.49
CA GLU A 273 8.63 -17.07 3.67
C GLU A 273 8.81 -15.65 3.11
N TRP A 274 10.01 -15.06 3.26
CA TRP A 274 10.24 -13.64 2.97
C TRP A 274 11.28 -13.37 1.88
N GLY A 275 12.03 -14.38 1.44
CA GLY A 275 13.16 -14.25 0.51
C GLY A 275 12.80 -13.77 -0.89
N ASN A 276 11.52 -13.90 -1.29
CA ASN A 276 11.03 -13.48 -2.59
C ASN A 276 10.61 -12.00 -2.65
N SER A 277 10.70 -11.27 -1.53
CA SER A 277 10.26 -9.88 -1.44
C SER A 277 11.43 -8.95 -1.23
N TRP A 278 11.74 -8.11 -2.22
CA TRP A 278 12.87 -7.18 -2.11
C TRP A 278 12.71 -6.21 -0.92
N VAL A 279 11.49 -5.78 -0.59
CA VAL A 279 11.25 -4.93 0.60
C VAL A 279 11.56 -5.65 1.90
N TYR A 280 11.59 -6.98 1.92
CA TYR A 280 12.05 -7.71 3.10
C TYR A 280 13.55 -7.96 3.06
N THR A 281 14.10 -8.32 1.91
CA THR A 281 15.49 -8.79 1.78
C THR A 281 16.53 -7.68 1.64
N THR A 282 16.12 -6.47 1.24
CA THR A 282 17.01 -5.32 1.01
C THR A 282 16.83 -4.20 2.03
N ALA A 283 15.95 -4.39 3.02
CA ALA A 283 15.73 -3.41 4.07
C ALA A 283 16.96 -3.26 4.96
N VAL A 284 17.27 -2.00 5.26
CA VAL A 284 18.41 -1.56 6.08
C VAL A 284 17.92 -0.62 7.19
N CYS A 285 18.80 -0.19 8.10
CA CYS A 285 18.41 0.86 9.03
C CYS A 285 18.23 2.19 8.28
N PRO A 286 17.04 2.81 8.32
CA PRO A 286 16.83 4.06 7.60
C PRO A 286 17.58 5.24 8.24
N TYR A 287 17.95 5.12 9.51
CA TYR A 287 18.67 6.17 10.25
C TYR A 287 20.19 6.17 10.02
N ASP A 288 20.75 5.13 9.40
CA ASP A 288 22.18 5.05 9.09
C ASP A 288 22.60 6.01 7.96
N PHE A 289 21.64 6.49 7.17
CA PHE A 289 21.89 7.42 6.07
C PHE A 289 21.94 8.88 6.53
N PHE A 290 21.49 9.21 7.74
CA PHE A 290 21.54 10.59 8.24
C PHE A 290 22.97 11.03 8.55
N SER A 291 23.23 12.34 8.41
CA SER A 291 24.45 12.93 8.96
C SER A 291 24.61 12.56 10.44
N PRO A 292 25.84 12.45 10.96
CA PRO A 292 26.08 12.03 12.35
C PRO A 292 25.27 12.82 13.37
N GLU A 293 25.11 14.13 13.16
CA GLU A 293 24.34 15.03 14.01
C GLU A 293 22.85 14.68 14.01
N LEU A 294 22.26 14.48 12.82
CA LEU A 294 20.85 14.14 12.70
C LEU A 294 20.56 12.71 13.16
N LYS A 295 21.46 11.76 12.89
CA LYS A 295 21.35 10.38 13.38
C LYS A 295 21.25 10.34 14.89
N GLN A 296 22.06 11.12 15.61
CA GLN A 296 22.01 11.17 17.08
C GLN A 296 20.65 11.64 17.61
N VAL A 297 19.98 12.58 16.92
CA VAL A 297 18.63 13.01 17.29
C VAL A 297 17.64 11.84 17.25
N TYR A 298 17.65 11.04 16.18
CA TYR A 298 16.74 9.89 16.05
C TYR A 298 17.09 8.75 17.00
N VAL A 299 18.38 8.47 17.22
CA VAL A 299 18.84 7.48 18.21
C VAL A 299 18.33 7.83 19.60
N GLY A 300 18.32 9.12 19.96
CA GLY A 300 17.73 9.62 21.21
C GLY A 300 16.21 9.39 21.34
N LYS A 301 15.52 9.10 20.24
CA LYS A 301 14.07 8.81 20.19
C LYS A 301 13.75 7.32 20.10
N TYR A 302 14.75 6.43 19.97
CA TYR A 302 14.49 5.00 19.82
C TYR A 302 13.76 4.42 21.01
N ASN A 303 12.65 3.74 20.73
CA ASN A 303 11.93 2.96 21.70
C ASN A 303 12.64 1.63 21.92
N LYS A 304 13.29 1.51 23.08
CA LYS A 304 13.99 0.28 23.51
C LYS A 304 13.03 -0.83 23.94
N GLN A 305 11.79 -0.47 24.30
CA GLN A 305 10.73 -1.42 24.65
C GLN A 305 9.62 -1.32 23.61
N VAL A 306 9.67 -2.19 22.60
CA VAL A 306 8.59 -2.29 21.62
C VAL A 306 7.25 -2.52 22.32
N TYR A 307 6.18 -1.99 21.74
CA TYR A 307 4.83 -2.16 22.26
C TYR A 307 4.49 -3.65 22.44
N SER A 308 3.63 -4.00 23.39
CA SER A 308 3.26 -5.39 23.66
C SER A 308 2.61 -6.11 22.47
N SER A 309 2.06 -5.35 21.51
CA SER A 309 1.52 -5.85 20.24
C SER A 309 2.57 -6.10 19.16
N MET A 310 3.84 -5.73 19.41
CA MET A 310 4.95 -5.84 18.49
C MET A 310 6.02 -6.78 19.07
N GLN A 311 6.51 -7.70 18.26
CA GLN A 311 7.63 -8.55 18.62
C GLN A 311 8.87 -8.17 17.82
N ARG A 312 10.02 -8.05 18.48
CA ARG A 312 11.31 -7.97 17.78
C ARG A 312 11.56 -9.31 17.11
N ASP A 313 11.81 -9.30 15.81
CA ASP A 313 12.37 -10.45 15.14
C ASP A 313 13.89 -10.34 15.17
N GLY A 314 14.55 -10.90 16.18
CA GLY A 314 16.00 -10.80 16.41
C GLY A 314 16.57 -9.36 16.54
N PRO A 315 17.87 -9.14 16.24
CA PRO A 315 18.50 -7.83 16.35
C PRO A 315 17.84 -6.78 15.44
N THR A 316 17.75 -5.54 15.92
CA THR A 316 17.32 -4.43 15.06
C THR A 316 18.35 -4.18 13.95
N PHE A 317 17.88 -3.69 12.80
CA PHE A 317 18.78 -3.18 11.76
C PHE A 317 19.54 -1.93 12.21
N CYS A 318 18.99 -1.18 13.17
CA CYS A 318 19.55 0.07 13.66
C CYS A 318 20.37 -0.13 14.93
N GLN A 319 21.70 -0.15 14.79
CA GLN A 319 22.63 -0.27 15.91
C GLN A 319 22.95 1.07 16.56
#